data_AF-A0A5B7YIB0-F1
#
_entry.id   AF-A0A5B7YIB0-F1
#
_cell.length_a   1.000
_cell.length_b   1.000
_cell.length_c   1.000
_cell.angle_alpha   90.00
_cell.angle_beta   90.00
_cell.angle_gamma   90.00
#
_symmetry.space_group_name_H-M   'P 1'
#
loop_
_entity.id
_entity.type
_entity.pdbx_description
1 polymer ?
#
loop_
_entity_poly.entity_id
_entity_poly.type
_entity_poly.pdbx_seq_one_letter_code
_entity_poly.pdbx_strand_id
1 'polypeptide(L)'
;MKESNGKPVGLLNEDPSPESRHIVNYLQCIGDFCRRYRNLQDENTRSRENFAKIVLQPYLGTVPARTTLERCEQGSAATNWGTVASYIYEMGAFPDLIKVLSQGQAPTLRIMQLIQKQQKDALSESKHRATSSLNGSDEKERLVRALRK
;
A
#
# COMPACT_ATOMS: atom_id res chain seq x y z
N MET A 1 3.57 15.73 33.84
CA MET A 1 4.22 14.40 33.88
C MET A 1 3.98 13.82 35.26
N LYS A 2 3.28 12.69 35.36
CA LYS A 2 3.25 11.89 36.59
C LYS A 2 3.94 10.57 36.28
N GLU A 3 5.14 10.43 36.81
CA GLU A 3 5.91 9.20 36.80
C GLU A 3 5.23 8.18 37.71
N SER A 4 5.03 6.96 37.23
CA SER A 4 4.83 5.80 38.09
C SER A 4 5.86 4.74 37.70
N ASN A 5 6.79 4.44 38.62
CA ASN A 5 7.79 3.36 38.54
C ASN A 5 8.86 3.42 37.46
N GLY A 6 9.44 4.59 37.18
CA GLY A 6 10.78 4.71 36.58
C GLY A 6 10.98 4.13 35.17
N LYS A 7 9.91 3.67 34.51
CA LYS A 7 9.92 3.29 33.09
C LYS A 7 9.19 4.36 32.30
N PRO A 8 9.76 4.85 31.19
CA PRO A 8 9.03 5.76 30.31
C PRO A 8 7.78 5.04 29.81
N VAL A 9 6.60 5.59 30.12
CA VAL A 9 5.35 5.19 29.50
C VAL A 9 5.51 5.55 28.02
N GLY A 10 5.54 4.55 27.14
CA GLY A 10 5.69 4.80 25.71
C GLY A 10 4.55 5.70 25.20
N LEU A 11 4.85 6.67 24.35
CA LEU A 11 3.90 7.68 23.85
C LEU A 11 2.59 7.09 23.30
N LEU A 12 2.64 5.88 22.73
CA LEU A 12 1.47 5.20 22.17
C LEU A 12 0.50 4.63 23.22
N ASN A 13 0.89 4.60 24.49
CA ASN A 13 0.08 4.13 25.62
C ASN A 13 -0.54 5.29 26.42
N GLU A 14 -0.32 6.53 25.99
CA GLU A 14 -0.92 7.70 26.61
C GLU A 14 -2.37 7.89 26.16
N ASP A 15 -3.16 8.56 26.99
CA ASP A 15 -4.52 9.01 26.69
C ASP A 15 -4.53 10.54 26.54
N PRO A 16 -4.12 11.07 25.37
CA PRO A 16 -3.96 12.50 25.17
C PRO A 16 -5.33 13.21 25.03
N SER A 17 -5.35 14.52 25.30
CA SER A 17 -6.50 15.36 24.95
C SER A 17 -6.78 15.30 23.44
N PRO A 18 -8.04 15.21 22.98
CA PRO A 18 -8.38 15.17 21.56
C PRO A 18 -7.88 16.37 20.73
N GLU A 19 -7.72 17.53 21.37
CA GLU A 19 -7.25 18.76 20.71
C GLU A 19 -5.73 18.83 20.57
N SER A 20 -5.01 17.92 21.22
CA SER A 20 -3.55 17.93 21.21
C SER A 20 -2.98 17.33 19.92
N ARG A 21 -1.84 17.88 19.48
CA ARG A 21 -1.03 17.35 18.37
C ARG A 21 -0.23 16.13 18.83
N HIS A 22 -0.94 15.05 19.15
CA HIS A 22 -0.38 13.83 19.72
C HIS A 22 -0.47 12.64 18.74
N ILE A 23 0.52 11.75 18.76
CA ILE A 23 0.61 10.61 17.83
C ILE A 23 -0.60 9.68 17.91
N VAL A 24 -1.15 9.45 19.11
CA VAL A 24 -2.35 8.62 19.29
C VAL A 24 -3.57 9.25 18.60
N ASN A 25 -3.74 10.57 18.66
CA ASN A 25 -4.84 11.27 17.98
C ASN A 25 -4.72 11.14 16.45
N TYR A 26 -3.49 11.22 15.91
CA TYR A 26 -3.25 11.01 14.49
C TYR A 26 -3.57 9.56 14.07
N LEU A 27 -3.21 8.57 14.87
CA LEU A 27 -3.55 7.17 14.59
C LEU A 27 -5.06 6.92 14.63
N GLN A 28 -5.76 7.48 15.63
CA GLN A 28 -7.22 7.42 15.72
C GLN A 28 -7.88 8.05 14.48
N CYS A 29 -7.37 9.20 14.04
CA CYS A 29 -7.85 9.87 12.82
C CYS A 29 -7.71 8.98 11.58
N ILE A 30 -6.56 8.31 11.41
CA ILE A 30 -6.35 7.34 10.32
C ILE A 30 -7.34 6.18 10.43
N GLY A 31 -7.51 5.61 11.62
CA GLY A 31 -8.48 4.53 11.87
C GLY A 31 -9.92 4.94 11.53
N ASP A 32 -10.30 6.16 11.88
CA ASP A 32 -11.61 6.72 11.57
C ASP A 32 -11.81 6.90 10.06
N PHE A 33 -10.79 7.31 9.29
CA PHE A 33 -10.88 7.33 7.84
C PHE A 33 -11.12 5.94 7.26
N CYS A 34 -10.39 4.92 7.72
CA CYS A 34 -10.61 3.53 7.32
C CYS A 34 -12.04 3.07 7.63
N ARG A 35 -12.54 3.37 8.84
CA ARG A 35 -13.90 3.02 9.27
C ARG A 35 -14.97 3.68 8.41
N ARG A 36 -14.82 4.99 8.18
CA ARG A 36 -15.75 5.77 7.35
C ARG A 36 -15.77 5.25 5.92
N TYR A 37 -14.60 5.00 5.33
CA TYR A 37 -14.50 4.46 3.98
C TYR A 37 -15.21 3.11 3.85
N ARG A 38 -15.01 2.17 4.79
CA ARG A 38 -15.74 0.90 4.80
C ARG A 38 -17.26 1.12 4.91
N ASN A 39 -17.68 2.02 5.79
CA ASN A 39 -19.11 2.31 6.00
C ASN A 39 -19.77 3.00 4.80
N LEU A 40 -19.01 3.61 3.90
CA LEU A 40 -19.50 4.22 2.65
C LEU A 40 -19.71 3.20 1.53
N GLN A 41 -19.22 1.97 1.69
CA GLN A 41 -19.41 0.92 0.70
C GLN A 41 -20.86 0.41 0.70
N ASP A 42 -21.20 -0.38 -0.32
CA ASP A 42 -22.52 -0.99 -0.44
C ASP A 42 -22.81 -2.01 0.67
N GLU A 43 -24.07 -2.42 0.79
CA GLU A 43 -24.50 -3.30 1.89
C GLU A 43 -23.77 -4.66 1.92
N ASN A 44 -23.30 -5.14 0.76
CA ASN A 44 -22.61 -6.42 0.69
C ASN A 44 -21.18 -6.32 1.18
N THR A 45 -20.57 -5.13 1.18
CA THR A 45 -19.14 -4.94 1.49
C THR A 45 -18.92 -4.12 2.76
N ARG A 46 -19.94 -3.40 3.25
CA ARG A 46 -19.81 -2.53 4.43
C ARG A 46 -19.48 -3.27 5.73
N SER A 47 -19.80 -4.56 5.90
CA SER A 47 -19.44 -5.28 7.13
C SER A 47 -17.92 -5.52 7.19
N ARG A 48 -17.34 -5.66 8.39
CA ARG A 48 -15.89 -5.93 8.49
C ARG A 48 -15.52 -7.26 7.86
N GLU A 49 -16.35 -8.28 8.07
CA GLU A 49 -16.16 -9.62 7.53
C GLU A 49 -16.17 -9.61 6.01
N ASN A 50 -17.14 -8.92 5.39
CA ASN A 50 -17.23 -8.87 3.95
C ASN A 50 -16.18 -7.94 3.35
N PHE A 51 -15.87 -6.81 3.99
CA PHE A 51 -14.79 -5.95 3.55
C PHE A 51 -13.44 -6.68 3.57
N ALA A 52 -13.15 -7.42 4.65
CA ALA A 52 -11.97 -8.26 4.76
C ALA A 52 -11.87 -9.28 3.62
N LYS A 53 -12.98 -9.96 3.34
CA LYS A 53 -13.04 -11.03 2.34
C LYS A 53 -13.04 -10.52 0.89
N ILE A 54 -13.83 -9.50 0.59
CA ILE A 54 -14.08 -9.04 -0.77
C ILE A 54 -13.02 -8.02 -1.19
N VAL A 55 -12.65 -7.10 -0.29
CA VAL A 55 -11.79 -5.96 -0.62
C VAL A 55 -10.35 -6.21 -0.21
N LEU A 56 -10.10 -6.70 1.01
CA LEU A 56 -8.72 -6.80 1.52
C LEU A 56 -7.99 -8.09 1.18
N GLN A 57 -8.70 -9.22 1.03
CA GLN A 57 -8.11 -10.52 0.70
C GLN A 57 -7.23 -10.49 -0.57
N PRO A 58 -7.61 -9.82 -1.69
CA PRO A 58 -6.77 -9.75 -2.88
C PRO A 58 -5.37 -9.15 -2.63
N TYR A 59 -5.23 -8.26 -1.65
CA TYR A 59 -3.95 -7.63 -1.30
C TYR A 59 -3.14 -8.43 -0.29
N LEU A 60 -3.82 -9.02 0.70
CA LEU A 60 -3.18 -9.67 1.85
C LEU A 60 -2.95 -11.17 1.63
N GLY A 61 -3.46 -11.75 0.55
CA GLY A 61 -3.37 -13.17 0.21
C GLY A 61 -4.18 -14.09 1.13
N THR A 62 -4.74 -13.56 2.22
CA THR A 62 -5.58 -14.26 3.20
C THR A 62 -6.66 -13.30 3.68
N VAL A 63 -7.78 -13.86 4.16
CA VAL A 63 -8.85 -13.05 4.75
C VAL A 63 -8.40 -12.58 6.14
N PRO A 64 -8.18 -11.28 6.37
CA PRO A 64 -7.82 -10.79 7.69
C PRO A 64 -8.98 -11.01 8.68
N ALA A 65 -8.64 -11.33 9.93
CA ALA A 65 -9.63 -11.51 10.98
C ALA A 65 -10.40 -10.20 11.24
N ARG A 66 -11.68 -10.32 11.64
CA ARG A 66 -12.55 -9.19 12.01
C ARG A 66 -11.88 -8.25 13.03
N THR A 67 -11.20 -8.83 14.02
CA THR A 67 -10.48 -8.10 15.08
C THR A 67 -9.30 -7.31 14.54
N THR A 68 -8.68 -7.73 13.45
CA THR A 68 -7.61 -6.99 12.78
C THR A 68 -8.15 -5.70 12.17
N LEU A 69 -9.31 -5.77 11.51
CA LEU A 69 -9.98 -4.58 10.98
C LEU A 69 -10.46 -3.67 12.10
N GLU A 70 -11.01 -4.23 13.17
CA GLU A 70 -11.45 -3.47 14.34
C GLU A 70 -10.28 -2.66 14.95
N ARG A 71 -9.12 -3.30 15.17
CA ARG A 71 -7.92 -2.61 15.66
C ARG A 71 -7.43 -1.52 14.71
N CYS A 72 -7.42 -1.81 13.41
CA CYS A 72 -7.05 -0.85 12.37
C CYS A 72 -7.97 0.38 12.42
N GLU A 73 -9.27 0.16 12.45
CA GLU A 73 -10.29 1.21 12.48
C GLU A 73 -10.34 1.98 13.80
N GLN A 74 -9.78 1.44 14.88
CA GLN A 74 -9.59 2.12 16.16
C GLN A 74 -8.29 2.94 16.21
N GLY A 75 -7.44 2.86 15.18
CA GLY A 75 -6.13 3.50 15.19
C GLY A 75 -5.14 2.82 16.14
N SER A 76 -5.26 1.51 16.35
CA SER A 76 -4.36 0.78 17.24
C SER A 76 -2.93 0.78 16.67
N ALA A 77 -1.95 1.13 17.52
CA ALA A 77 -0.53 1.03 17.20
C ALA A 77 -0.06 -0.38 16.83
N ALA A 78 -0.77 -1.42 17.27
CA ALA A 78 -0.45 -2.82 16.97
C ALA A 78 -0.99 -3.30 15.60
N THR A 79 -1.56 -2.39 14.81
CA THR A 79 -2.12 -2.72 13.49
C THR A 79 -0.99 -2.99 12.49
N ASN A 80 -1.15 -4.05 11.70
CA ASN A 80 -0.25 -4.31 10.58
C ASN A 80 -0.38 -3.19 9.53
N TRP A 81 0.73 -2.56 9.19
CA TRP A 81 0.79 -1.51 8.18
C TRP A 81 0.26 -1.95 6.80
N GLY A 82 0.40 -3.22 6.44
CA GLY A 82 -0.16 -3.76 5.20
C GLY A 82 -1.68 -3.59 5.13
N THR A 83 -2.40 -3.76 6.24
CA THR A 83 -3.86 -3.53 6.28
C THR A 83 -4.19 -2.06 6.08
N VAL A 84 -3.45 -1.15 6.72
CA VAL A 84 -3.63 0.30 6.57
C VAL A 84 -3.34 0.74 5.12
N ALA A 85 -2.26 0.23 4.54
CA ALA A 85 -1.90 0.47 3.15
C ALA A 85 -3.02 0.00 2.20
N SER A 86 -3.57 -1.20 2.38
CA SER A 86 -4.69 -1.66 1.55
C SER A 86 -5.89 -0.72 1.60
N TYR A 87 -6.25 -0.20 2.79
CA TYR A 87 -7.29 0.83 2.90
C TYR A 87 -6.96 2.10 2.11
N ILE A 88 -5.74 2.62 2.25
CA ILE A 88 -5.30 3.85 1.55
C ILE A 88 -5.29 3.65 0.03
N TYR A 89 -4.94 2.44 -0.43
CA TYR A 89 -4.95 2.09 -1.84
C TYR A 89 -6.38 2.07 -2.40
N GLU A 90 -7.29 1.42 -1.69
CA GLU A 90 -8.72 1.38 -2.02
C GLU A 90 -9.35 2.78 -2.06
N MET A 91 -8.96 3.67 -1.16
CA MET A 91 -9.38 5.08 -1.18
C MET A 91 -8.82 5.88 -2.36
N GLY A 92 -7.88 5.33 -3.14
CA GLY A 92 -7.16 6.05 -4.18
C GLY A 92 -6.21 7.13 -3.63
N ALA A 93 -5.90 7.11 -2.33
CA ALA A 93 -5.17 8.17 -1.63
C ALA A 93 -3.64 7.97 -1.63
N PHE A 94 -3.15 6.83 -2.11
CA PHE A 94 -1.71 6.53 -2.13
C PHE A 94 -0.86 7.53 -2.92
N PRO A 95 -1.27 8.01 -4.12
CA PRO A 95 -0.52 9.03 -4.85
C PRO A 95 -0.34 10.32 -4.04
N ASP A 96 -1.38 10.77 -3.34
CA ASP A 96 -1.32 11.97 -2.50
C ASP A 96 -0.47 11.74 -1.25
N LEU A 97 -0.59 10.56 -0.62
CA LEU A 97 0.30 10.17 0.48
C LEU A 97 1.76 10.19 0.04
N ILE A 98 2.08 9.59 -1.11
CA ILE A 98 3.42 9.60 -1.68
C ILE A 98 3.87 11.03 -1.90
N LYS A 99 3.02 11.91 -2.45
CA LYS A 99 3.31 13.34 -2.71
C LYS A 99 3.54 14.15 -1.43
N VAL A 100 2.89 13.85 -0.32
CA VAL A 100 3.12 14.51 0.97
C VAL A 100 4.42 14.03 1.61
N LEU A 101 4.65 12.71 1.67
CA LEU A 101 5.89 12.12 2.20
C LEU A 101 7.12 12.60 1.40
N SER A 102 6.90 12.70 0.11
CA SER A 102 7.74 13.33 -0.90
C SER A 102 8.28 14.70 -0.48
N GLN A 103 7.40 15.61 -0.10
CA GLN A 103 7.75 16.99 0.22
C GLN A 103 8.56 17.05 1.52
N GLY A 104 8.38 16.10 2.43
CA GLY A 104 9.22 15.92 3.61
C GLY A 104 10.61 15.37 3.32
N GLN A 105 10.85 14.82 2.12
CA GLN A 105 12.14 14.25 1.70
C GLN A 105 12.50 14.67 0.27
N ALA A 106 12.58 15.98 -0.01
CA ALA A 106 12.97 16.49 -1.32
C ALA A 106 14.19 15.77 -1.97
N PRO A 107 15.21 15.28 -1.23
CA PRO A 107 16.30 14.49 -1.82
C PRO A 107 15.93 13.03 -2.16
N THR A 108 15.15 12.35 -1.32
CA THR A 108 14.88 10.89 -1.45
C THR A 108 13.88 10.55 -2.53
N LEU A 109 12.88 11.41 -2.78
CA LEU A 109 11.99 11.24 -3.93
C LEU A 109 12.72 11.24 -5.24
N ARG A 110 13.72 12.12 -5.36
CA ARG A 110 14.46 12.27 -6.60
C ARG A 110 15.16 10.95 -6.92
N ILE A 111 15.65 10.26 -5.90
CA ILE A 111 16.21 8.91 -6.00
C ILE A 111 15.13 7.89 -6.39
N MET A 112 13.96 7.89 -5.75
CA MET A 112 12.87 6.96 -6.11
C MET A 112 12.32 7.18 -7.53
N GLN A 113 12.17 8.42 -7.97
CA GLN A 113 11.79 8.78 -9.34
C GLN A 113 12.86 8.37 -10.34
N LEU A 114 14.15 8.50 -10.00
CA LEU A 114 15.26 8.01 -10.81
C LEU A 114 15.27 6.48 -10.90
N ILE A 115 15.01 5.77 -9.80
CA ILE A 115 14.90 4.31 -9.77
C ILE A 115 13.70 3.84 -10.61
N GLN A 116 12.52 4.47 -10.47
CA GLN A 116 11.35 4.14 -11.30
C GLN A 116 11.62 4.38 -12.78
N LYS A 117 12.31 5.47 -13.13
CA LYS A 117 12.72 5.75 -14.51
C LYS A 117 13.68 4.67 -15.03
N GLN A 118 14.72 4.33 -14.27
CA GLN A 118 15.67 3.27 -14.64
C GLN A 118 15.00 1.90 -14.80
N GLN A 119 14.07 1.54 -13.93
CA GLN A 119 13.33 0.28 -14.03
C GLN A 119 12.40 0.26 -15.25
N LYS A 120 11.74 1.38 -15.56
CA LYS A 120 10.88 1.52 -16.75
C LYS A 120 11.69 1.40 -18.04
N ASP A 121 12.86 2.02 -18.09
CA ASP A 121 13.76 1.96 -19.23
C ASP A 121 14.32 0.54 -19.41
N ALA A 122 14.73 -0.13 -18.33
CA ALA A 122 15.20 -1.53 -18.36
C ALA A 122 14.09 -2.52 -18.80
N LEU A 123 12.85 -2.30 -18.36
CA LEU A 123 11.69 -3.06 -18.82
C LEU A 123 11.39 -2.83 -20.30
N SER A 124 11.55 -1.59 -20.79
CA SER A 124 11.38 -1.26 -22.21
C SER A 124 12.46 -1.92 -23.07
N GLU A 125 13.73 -1.87 -22.64
CA GLU A 125 14.83 -2.54 -23.32
C GLU A 125 14.68 -4.06 -23.32
N SER A 126 14.28 -4.65 -22.20
CA SER A 126 14.02 -6.09 -22.10
C SER A 126 12.89 -6.52 -23.04
N LYS A 127 11.79 -5.74 -23.11
CA LYS A 127 10.70 -5.95 -24.06
C LYS A 127 11.16 -5.84 -25.51
N HIS A 128 11.96 -4.82 -25.85
CA HIS A 128 12.50 -4.67 -27.20
C HIS A 128 13.44 -5.82 -27.59
N ARG A 129 14.31 -6.28 -26.69
CA ARG A 129 15.18 -7.44 -26.94
C ARG A 129 14.37 -8.73 -27.13
N ALA A 130 13.32 -8.94 -26.33
CA ALA A 130 12.44 -10.08 -26.47
C ALA A 130 11.69 -10.08 -27.83
N THR A 131 11.14 -8.92 -28.25
CA THR A 131 10.47 -8.81 -29.56
C THR A 131 11.42 -8.98 -30.74
N SER A 132 12.64 -8.46 -30.66
CA SER A 132 13.65 -8.63 -31.71
C SER A 132 14.12 -10.08 -31.82
N SER A 133 14.24 -10.79 -30.70
CA SER A 133 14.59 -12.22 -30.68
C SER A 133 13.50 -13.09 -31.31
N LEU A 134 12.22 -12.79 -31.06
CA LEU A 134 11.08 -13.51 -31.63
C LEU A 134 10.97 -13.30 -33.15
N ASN A 135 11.15 -12.05 -33.61
CA ASN A 135 11.14 -11.76 -35.06
C ASN A 135 12.31 -12.41 -35.79
N GLY A 136 13.50 -12.45 -35.17
CA GLY A 136 14.68 -13.09 -35.75
C GLY A 136 14.60 -14.63 -35.80
N SER A 137 13.90 -15.27 -34.85
CA SER A 137 13.63 -16.71 -34.91
C SER A 137 12.62 -17.06 -36.01
N ASP A 138 11.56 -16.26 -36.17
CA ASP A 138 10.55 -16.47 -37.22
C ASP A 138 11.14 -16.31 -38.63
N GLU A 139 12.06 -15.35 -38.82
CA GLU A 139 12.73 -15.12 -40.09
C GLU A 139 13.69 -16.25 -40.46
N LYS A 140 14.46 -16.76 -39.48
CA LYS A 140 15.28 -17.96 -39.67
C LYS A 140 14.45 -19.19 -40.00
N GLU A 141 13.31 -19.39 -39.33
CA GLU A 141 12.44 -20.55 -39.58
C GLU A 141 11.77 -20.48 -40.97
N ARG A 142 11.39 -19.27 -41.43
CA ARG A 142 10.89 -19.04 -42.79
C ARG A 142 11.94 -19.33 -43.86
N LEU A 143 13.18 -18.88 -43.67
CA LEU A 143 14.29 -19.16 -44.58
C LEU A 143 14.61 -20.67 -44.66
N VAL A 144 14.60 -21.35 -43.51
CA VAL A 144 14.84 -22.81 -43.46
C VAL A 144 13.71 -23.59 -44.16
N ARG A 145 12.44 -23.16 -44.07
CA ARG A 145 11.34 -23.79 -44.82
C ARG A 145 11.38 -23.50 -46.31
N ALA A 146 11.84 -22.31 -46.72
CA ALA A 146 11.97 -21.94 -48.14
C ALA A 146 13.07 -22.76 -48.85
N LEU A 147 14.12 -23.17 -48.13
CA LEU A 147 15.22 -24.00 -48.66
C LEU A 147 14.90 -25.51 -48.69
N ARG A 148 13.74 -25.95 -48.17
CA ARG A 148 13.30 -27.35 -48.12
C ARG A 148 12.21 -27.71 -49.14
N LYS A 149 11.86 -26.79 -50.04
CA LYS A 149 10.96 -27.02 -51.18
C LYS A 149 11.76 -26.94 -52.46
#